data_AF-A0A519SYA2-F1
#
_entry.id   AF-A0A519SYA2-F1
#
_cell.length_a   1.000
_cell.length_b   1.000
_cell.length_c   1.000
_cell.angle_alpha   90.00
_cell.angle_beta   90.00
_cell.angle_gamma   90.00
#
_symmetry.space_group_name_H-M   'P 1'
#
loop_
_entity.id
_entity.type
_entity.pdbx_description
1 polymer ?
#
loop_
_entity_poly.entity_id
_entity_poly.type
_entity_poly.pdbx_seq_one_letter_code
_entity_poly.pdbx_strand_id
1 'polypeptide(L)'
;MASNFLLVAQREYLTRVRKRAFVVLTLLVPLLIAGFGAAVAYLAISDTTVETVDVLDDSGQRLAARLASTPTLQFHVVPGGTLADAKRGFQQAKHEGLLYLPAGFDVEQPINSQFFGKGNISLKRQLAVESALNKVLSEVKMQKSGLSPEQLERLRSRVDLQAISLDETGKEASSNAMATSGIAYGLAILIYFF
;
A
#
# COMPACT_ATOMS: atom_id res chain seq x y z
N MET A 1 -18.57 44.25 -37.09
CA MET A 1 -17.42 43.91 -37.96
C MET A 1 -16.52 42.98 -37.19
N ALA A 2 -16.33 41.74 -37.63
CA ALA A 2 -15.32 40.86 -37.01
C ALA A 2 -13.94 41.50 -37.18
N SER A 3 -13.15 41.58 -36.12
CA SER A 3 -11.80 42.17 -36.25
C SER A 3 -10.96 41.28 -37.16
N ASN A 4 -10.10 41.90 -37.98
CA ASN A 4 -9.23 41.18 -38.92
C ASN A 4 -8.40 40.06 -38.23
N PHE A 5 -8.10 40.23 -36.94
CA PHE A 5 -7.45 39.23 -36.10
C PHE A 5 -8.24 37.93 -35.95
N LEU A 6 -9.55 38.00 -35.66
CA LEU A 6 -10.40 36.82 -35.48
C LEU A 6 -10.50 35.97 -36.76
N LEU A 7 -10.53 36.61 -37.92
CA LEU A 7 -10.54 35.93 -39.22
C LEU A 7 -9.23 35.18 -39.50
N VAL A 8 -8.10 35.81 -39.16
CA VAL A 8 -6.78 35.18 -39.32
C VAL A 8 -6.61 34.00 -38.36
N ALA A 9 -7.00 34.17 -37.08
CA ALA A 9 -6.95 33.12 -36.08
C ALA A 9 -7.81 31.91 -36.46
N GLN A 10 -9.04 32.14 -36.95
CA GLN A 10 -9.94 31.09 -37.41
C GLN A 10 -9.33 30.29 -38.57
N ARG A 11 -8.74 30.98 -39.56
CA ARG A 11 -8.12 30.33 -40.72
C ARG A 11 -6.92 29.46 -40.31
N GLU A 12 -6.04 30.00 -39.47
CA GLU A 12 -4.87 29.26 -38.96
C GLU A 12 -5.29 28.04 -38.14
N TYR A 13 -6.27 28.19 -37.24
CA TYR A 13 -6.80 27.08 -36.45
C TYR A 13 -7.38 25.96 -37.33
N LEU A 14 -8.29 26.30 -38.25
CA LEU A 14 -8.88 25.31 -39.17
C LEU A 14 -7.83 24.63 -40.05
N THR A 15 -6.78 25.36 -40.43
CA THR A 15 -5.68 24.79 -41.22
C THR A 15 -4.86 23.79 -40.40
N ARG A 16 -4.68 24.00 -39.10
CA ARG A 16 -3.94 23.09 -38.21
C ARG A 16 -4.78 21.87 -37.83
N VAL A 17 -6.02 22.08 -37.38
CA VAL A 17 -6.88 20.98 -36.90
C VAL A 17 -7.32 20.02 -38.02
N ARG A 18 -7.41 20.50 -39.27
CA ARG A 18 -7.72 19.65 -40.43
C ARG A 18 -6.52 18.82 -40.92
N LYS A 19 -5.29 19.06 -40.43
CA LYS A 19 -4.15 18.22 -40.81
C LYS A 19 -4.35 16.82 -40.24
N ARG A 20 -4.16 15.80 -41.09
CA ARG A 20 -4.24 14.39 -40.67
C ARG A 20 -3.33 14.09 -39.48
N ALA A 21 -2.11 14.65 -39.49
CA ALA A 21 -1.16 14.50 -38.40
C ALA A 21 -1.69 15.06 -37.07
N PHE A 22 -2.40 16.21 -37.10
CA PHE A 22 -2.99 16.80 -35.90
C PHE A 22 -4.06 15.85 -35.34
N VAL A 23 -5.07 15.47 -36.14
CA VAL A 23 -6.15 14.57 -35.69
C VAL A 23 -5.60 13.24 -35.15
N VAL A 24 -4.60 12.66 -35.84
CA VAL A 24 -3.98 11.40 -35.40
C VAL A 24 -3.27 11.59 -34.06
N LEU A 25 -2.38 12.58 -33.92
CA LEU A 25 -1.62 12.80 -32.69
C LEU A 25 -2.53 13.15 -31.51
N THR A 26 -3.53 13.99 -31.75
CA THR A 26 -4.49 14.44 -30.75
C THR A 26 -5.31 13.29 -30.16
N LEU A 27 -5.65 12.25 -30.93
CA LEU A 27 -6.29 11.03 -30.39
C LEU A 27 -5.27 10.01 -29.87
N LEU A 28 -4.16 9.82 -30.58
CA LEU A 28 -3.19 8.77 -30.32
C LEU A 28 -2.46 9.00 -29.00
N VAL A 29 -2.06 10.23 -28.69
CA VAL A 29 -1.29 10.53 -27.48
C VAL A 29 -2.11 10.27 -26.19
N PRO A 30 -3.34 10.77 -26.02
CA PRO A 30 -4.18 10.42 -24.87
C PRO A 30 -4.45 8.92 -24.76
N LEU A 31 -4.67 8.24 -25.90
CA LEU A 31 -4.89 6.80 -25.91
C LEU A 31 -3.65 6.02 -25.46
N LEU A 32 -2.46 6.44 -25.89
CA LEU A 32 -1.20 5.86 -25.45
C LEU A 32 -0.96 6.11 -23.94
N ILE A 33 -1.26 7.31 -23.43
CA ILE A 33 -1.14 7.61 -22.00
C ILE A 33 -2.11 6.73 -21.19
N ALA A 34 -3.37 6.63 -21.61
CA ALA A 34 -4.37 5.80 -20.95
C ALA A 34 -3.99 4.31 -20.99
N GLY A 35 -3.54 3.82 -22.14
CA GLY A 35 -3.08 2.43 -22.31
C GLY A 35 -1.84 2.11 -21.48
N PHE A 36 -0.85 3.01 -21.44
CA PHE A 36 0.33 2.86 -20.61
C PHE A 36 -0.03 2.90 -19.11
N GLY A 37 -0.88 3.84 -18.70
CA GLY A 37 -1.37 3.91 -17.32
C GLY A 37 -2.12 2.64 -16.90
N ALA A 38 -2.98 2.11 -17.77
CA ALA A 38 -3.69 0.85 -17.56
C ALA A 38 -2.71 -0.34 -17.45
N ALA A 39 -1.68 -0.40 -18.30
CA ALA A 39 -0.65 -1.44 -18.24
C ALA A 39 0.14 -1.39 -16.93
N VAL A 40 0.57 -0.20 -16.48
CA VAL A 40 1.26 -0.01 -15.20
C VAL A 40 0.35 -0.39 -14.03
N ALA A 41 -0.92 0.03 -14.05
CA ALA A 41 -1.88 -0.34 -13.01
C ALA A 41 -2.14 -1.85 -12.96
N TYR A 42 -2.29 -2.50 -14.12
CA TYR A 42 -2.44 -3.95 -14.21
C TYR A 42 -1.23 -4.68 -13.63
N LEU A 43 -0.01 -4.26 -14.00
CA LEU A 43 1.23 -4.83 -13.48
C LEU A 43 1.32 -4.66 -11.95
N ALA A 44 0.99 -3.47 -11.44
CA ALA A 44 0.99 -3.19 -10.01
C ALA A 44 0.01 -4.06 -9.21
N ILE A 45 -1.15 -4.40 -9.79
CA ILE A 45 -2.11 -5.31 -9.16
C ILE A 45 -1.61 -6.76 -9.24
N SER A 46 -1.02 -7.17 -10.37
CA SER A 46 -0.53 -8.53 -10.58
C SER A 46 0.71 -8.89 -9.77
N ASP A 47 1.46 -7.91 -9.28
CA ASP A 47 2.64 -8.09 -8.41
C ASP A 47 2.27 -8.45 -6.95
N THR A 48 0.97 -8.65 -6.68
CA THR A 48 0.48 -9.13 -5.39
C THR A 48 0.71 -10.64 -5.26
N THR A 49 1.97 -11.05 -5.33
CA THR A 49 2.37 -12.41 -5.01
C THR A 49 2.08 -12.64 -3.53
N VAL A 50 1.22 -13.60 -3.23
CA VAL A 50 0.88 -13.94 -1.84
C VAL A 50 2.11 -14.54 -1.19
N GLU A 51 2.74 -13.80 -0.27
CA GLU A 51 3.92 -14.29 0.44
C GLU A 51 3.48 -15.25 1.54
N THR A 52 4.00 -16.48 1.52
CA THR A 52 3.73 -17.45 2.59
C THR A 52 4.93 -17.53 3.53
N VAL A 53 4.68 -17.37 4.83
CA VAL A 53 5.69 -17.47 5.89
C VAL A 53 5.38 -18.68 6.77
N ASP A 54 6.32 -19.61 6.84
CA ASP A 54 6.29 -20.73 7.77
C ASP A 54 6.52 -20.24 9.20
N VAL A 55 5.78 -20.77 10.17
CA VAL A 55 5.90 -20.40 11.58
C VAL A 55 6.14 -21.64 12.42
N LEU A 56 7.34 -21.75 12.99
CA LEU A 56 7.66 -22.73 14.04
C LEU A 56 7.55 -22.02 15.39
N ASP A 57 6.57 -22.47 16.18
CA ASP A 57 6.24 -21.88 17.49
C ASP A 57 6.45 -22.87 18.62
N ASP A 58 7.61 -22.77 19.27
CA ASP A 58 7.97 -23.53 20.46
C ASP A 58 7.73 -22.72 21.75
N SER A 59 7.10 -21.54 21.66
CA SER A 59 6.89 -20.65 22.82
C SER A 59 5.93 -21.21 23.88
N GLY A 60 5.15 -22.25 23.54
CA GLY A 60 4.10 -22.81 24.37
C GLY A 60 2.81 -21.96 24.48
N GLN A 61 2.77 -20.79 23.84
CA GLN A 61 1.64 -19.85 23.91
C GLN A 61 0.73 -19.88 22.68
N ARG A 62 1.00 -20.76 21.70
CA ARG A 62 0.24 -20.91 20.45
C ARG A 62 0.09 -19.59 19.70
N LEU A 63 1.15 -18.78 19.68
CA LEU A 63 1.23 -17.50 19.00
C LEU A 63 1.09 -17.64 17.49
N ALA A 64 1.61 -18.73 16.90
CA ALA A 64 1.48 -18.99 15.46
C ALA A 64 0.03 -18.98 14.97
N ALA A 65 -0.89 -19.55 15.76
CA ALA A 65 -2.32 -19.61 15.41
C ALA A 65 -3.05 -18.27 15.55
N ARG A 66 -2.44 -17.29 16.24
CA ARG A 66 -3.01 -15.95 16.45
C ARG A 66 -2.52 -14.93 15.41
N LEU A 67 -1.54 -15.29 14.57
CA LEU A 67 -1.05 -14.41 13.51
C LEU A 67 -2.13 -14.21 12.44
N ALA A 68 -2.56 -12.96 12.28
CA ALA A 68 -3.59 -12.60 11.30
C ALA A 68 -2.98 -12.56 9.90
N SER A 69 -3.49 -13.41 9.01
CA SER A 69 -3.11 -13.40 7.59
C SER A 69 -3.82 -12.28 6.83
N THR A 70 -3.14 -11.72 5.83
CA THR A 70 -3.66 -10.66 4.94
C THR A 70 -3.69 -11.17 3.50
N PRO A 71 -4.34 -10.46 2.55
CA PRO A 71 -4.35 -10.85 1.15
C PRO A 71 -2.95 -10.99 0.52
N THR A 72 -1.93 -10.36 1.12
CA THR A 72 -0.56 -10.34 0.59
C THR A 72 0.44 -11.13 1.44
N LEU A 73 0.05 -11.57 2.65
CA LEU A 73 0.91 -12.27 3.60
C LEU A 73 0.12 -13.36 4.33
N GLN A 74 0.50 -14.61 4.13
CA GLN A 74 -0.13 -15.78 4.74
C GLN A 74 0.85 -16.45 5.72
N PHE A 75 0.33 -16.93 6.85
CA PHE A 75 1.11 -17.67 7.83
C PHE A 75 0.75 -19.16 7.78
N HIS A 76 1.76 -20.01 7.58
CA HIS A 76 1.62 -21.46 7.60
C HIS A 76 2.26 -22.02 8.87
N VAL A 77 1.46 -22.70 9.70
CA VAL A 77 1.96 -23.27 10.97
C VAL A 77 2.69 -24.58 10.70
N VAL A 78 3.98 -24.64 11.08
CA VAL A 78 4.77 -25.86 10.96
C VAL A 78 4.44 -26.79 12.13
N PRO A 79 4.04 -28.06 11.89
CA PRO A 79 3.64 -28.98 12.95
C PRO A 79 4.86 -29.50 13.73
N GLY A 80 5.35 -28.70 14.68
CA GLY A 80 6.39 -29.06 15.64
C GLY A 80 7.71 -29.57 15.03
N GLY A 81 8.63 -30.03 15.88
CA GLY A 81 9.94 -30.56 15.47
C GLY A 81 11.08 -29.61 15.83
N THR A 82 12.29 -29.92 15.36
CA THR A 82 13.45 -29.06 15.65
C THR A 82 13.54 -27.91 14.66
N LEU A 83 14.21 -26.81 15.06
CA LEU A 83 14.54 -25.72 14.13
C LEU A 83 15.30 -26.22 12.88
N ALA A 84 16.10 -27.27 13.01
CA ALA A 84 16.81 -27.86 11.87
C ALA A 84 15.83 -28.51 10.87
N ASP A 85 14.78 -29.18 11.36
CA ASP A 85 13.74 -29.79 10.54
C ASP A 85 12.92 -28.73 9.82
N ALA A 86 12.51 -27.68 10.55
CA ALA A 86 11.79 -26.56 9.95
C ALA A 86 12.61 -25.84 8.88
N LYS A 87 13.92 -25.64 9.10
CA LYS A 87 14.83 -25.09 8.08
C LYS A 87 14.90 -26.00 6.84
N ARG A 88 14.99 -27.33 7.02
CA ARG A 88 14.99 -28.28 5.88
C ARG A 88 13.68 -28.24 5.12
N GLY A 89 12.54 -28.23 5.81
CA GLY A 89 11.22 -28.09 5.21
C GLY A 89 11.07 -26.78 4.44
N PHE A 90 11.47 -25.66 5.04
CA PHE A 90 11.47 -24.34 4.40
C PHE A 90 12.33 -24.29 3.13
N GLN A 91 13.49 -24.94 3.12
CA GLN A 91 14.34 -25.01 1.93
C GLN A 91 13.65 -25.74 0.76
N GLN A 92 12.89 -26.79 1.06
CA GLN A 92 12.15 -27.58 0.05
C GLN A 92 10.83 -26.91 -0.38
N ALA A 93 10.16 -26.19 0.53
CA ALA A 93 8.92 -25.47 0.26
C ALA A 93 9.15 -24.25 -0.64
N LYS A 94 8.15 -23.81 -1.41
CA LYS A 94 8.20 -22.56 -2.19
C LYS A 94 7.75 -21.33 -1.37
N HIS A 95 8.05 -21.33 -0.07
CA HIS A 95 7.65 -20.27 0.85
C HIS A 95 8.72 -19.17 0.94
N GLU A 96 8.29 -17.98 1.38
CA GLU A 96 9.04 -16.73 1.30
C GLU A 96 9.80 -16.39 2.60
N GLY A 97 9.46 -17.06 3.71
CA GLY A 97 10.17 -16.93 4.97
C GLY A 97 9.82 -18.02 5.98
N LEU A 98 10.64 -18.12 7.02
CA LEU A 98 10.44 -18.96 8.20
C LEU A 98 10.63 -18.10 9.45
N LEU A 99 9.56 -17.92 10.22
CA LEU A 99 9.56 -17.31 11.54
C LEU A 99 9.74 -18.40 12.60
N TYR A 100 10.71 -18.22 13.49
CA TYR A 100 10.95 -19.10 14.63
C TYR A 100 10.76 -18.35 15.94
N LEU A 101 9.89 -18.90 16.79
CA LEU A 101 9.65 -18.45 18.16
C LEU A 101 10.17 -19.54 19.12
N PRO A 102 11.29 -19.30 19.83
CA PRO A 102 11.94 -20.34 20.64
C PRO A 102 11.16 -20.70 21.90
N ALA A 103 11.50 -21.86 22.48
CA ALA A 103 11.08 -22.22 23.83
C ALA A 103 11.56 -21.17 24.85
N GLY A 104 10.67 -20.79 25.78
CA GLY A 104 10.96 -19.74 26.76
C GLY A 104 10.86 -18.31 26.20
N PHE A 105 10.28 -18.13 25.02
CA PHE A 105 9.98 -16.81 24.46
C PHE A 105 9.08 -16.00 25.42
N ASP A 106 9.64 -14.93 25.96
CA ASP A 106 8.93 -14.02 26.85
C ASP A 106 8.14 -12.99 26.01
N VAL A 107 6.83 -12.93 26.24
CA VAL A 107 5.98 -11.93 25.58
C VAL A 107 6.26 -10.53 26.11
N GLU A 108 6.67 -10.40 27.38
CA GLU A 108 7.00 -9.11 27.98
C GLU A 108 8.29 -8.53 27.42
N GLN A 109 9.29 -9.39 27.23
CA GLN A 109 10.54 -9.07 26.56
C GLN A 109 10.72 -9.98 25.34
N PRO A 110 10.12 -9.66 24.18
CA PRO A 110 10.15 -10.49 22.98
C PRO A 110 11.50 -10.41 22.26
N ILE A 111 12.55 -10.80 22.96
CA ILE A 111 13.91 -10.93 22.45
C ILE A 111 14.12 -12.34 21.87
N ASN A 112 15.00 -12.47 20.88
CA ASN A 112 15.42 -13.73 20.26
C ASN A 112 14.46 -14.41 19.27
N SER A 113 13.43 -13.73 18.78
CA SER A 113 12.71 -14.20 17.57
C SER A 113 13.65 -14.18 16.36
N GLN A 114 13.56 -15.17 15.50
CA GLN A 114 14.40 -15.29 14.32
C GLN A 114 13.55 -15.40 13.06
N PHE A 115 13.89 -14.62 12.04
CA PHE A 115 13.27 -14.68 10.74
C PHE A 115 14.30 -15.10 9.69
N PHE A 116 14.03 -16.20 9.00
CA PHE A 116 14.88 -16.75 7.95
C PHE A 116 14.23 -16.53 6.59
N GLY A 117 15.02 -16.20 5.59
CA GLY A 117 14.58 -16.11 4.19
C GLY A 117 15.55 -16.82 3.26
N LYS A 118 15.13 -17.02 2.01
CA LYS A 118 16.01 -17.52 0.94
C LYS A 118 16.73 -16.35 0.31
N GLY A 119 18.06 -16.31 0.47
CA GLY A 119 18.85 -15.17 -0.01
C GLY A 119 18.54 -13.89 0.76
N ASN A 120 18.43 -12.76 0.07
CA ASN A 120 18.17 -11.47 0.69
C ASN A 120 16.71 -11.38 1.18
N ILE A 121 16.54 -11.12 2.47
CA ILE A 121 15.23 -10.86 3.06
C ILE A 121 14.78 -9.46 2.67
N SER A 122 13.59 -9.35 2.07
CA SER A 122 12.98 -8.04 1.78
C SER A 122 12.67 -7.31 3.09
N LEU A 123 13.13 -6.06 3.22
CA LEU A 123 12.82 -5.21 4.37
C LEU A 123 11.30 -5.06 4.57
N LYS A 124 10.55 -4.93 3.47
CA LYS A 124 9.08 -4.84 3.50
C LYS A 124 8.47 -6.07 4.19
N ARG A 125 8.96 -7.27 3.88
CA ARG A 125 8.49 -8.54 4.46
C ARG A 125 8.84 -8.63 5.94
N GLN A 126 10.08 -8.29 6.29
CA GLN A 126 10.51 -8.26 7.69
C GLN A 126 9.60 -7.36 8.53
N LEU A 127 9.36 -6.13 8.07
CA LEU A 127 8.48 -5.19 8.77
C LEU A 127 7.02 -5.67 8.83
N ALA A 128 6.52 -6.35 7.79
CA ALA A 128 5.17 -6.90 7.79
C ALA A 128 5.00 -8.03 8.82
N VAL A 129 5.96 -8.97 8.88
CA VAL A 129 5.98 -10.06 9.86
C VAL A 129 6.15 -9.53 11.28
N GLU A 130 7.04 -8.55 11.47
CA GLU A 130 7.26 -7.88 12.75
C GLU A 130 5.98 -7.18 13.24
N SER A 131 5.29 -6.45 12.37
CA SER A 131 4.02 -5.79 12.68
C SER A 131 2.93 -6.80 13.09
N ALA A 132 2.82 -7.91 12.36
CA ALA A 132 1.87 -8.98 12.68
C ALA A 132 2.18 -9.60 14.05
N LEU A 133 3.45 -9.89 14.33
CA LEU A 133 3.89 -10.42 15.63
C LEU A 133 3.62 -9.41 16.75
N ASN A 134 3.99 -8.14 16.57
CA ASN A 134 3.77 -7.07 17.56
C ASN A 134 2.29 -6.92 17.92
N LYS A 135 1.38 -7.05 16.96
CA LYS A 135 -0.06 -7.01 17.21
C LYS A 135 -0.51 -8.15 18.11
N VAL A 136 -0.07 -9.38 17.83
CA VAL A 136 -0.39 -10.56 18.65
C VAL A 136 0.19 -10.42 20.06
N LEU A 137 1.45 -9.98 20.18
CA LEU A 137 2.09 -9.78 21.48
C LEU A 137 1.39 -8.69 22.28
N SER A 138 1.02 -7.58 21.65
CA SER A 138 0.27 -6.50 22.30
C SER A 138 -1.08 -6.99 22.82
N GLU A 139 -1.77 -7.84 22.05
CA GLU A 139 -3.03 -8.44 22.46
C GLU A 139 -2.84 -9.39 23.66
N VAL A 140 -1.79 -10.22 23.65
CA VAL A 140 -1.46 -11.09 24.79
C VAL A 140 -1.11 -10.27 26.04
N LYS A 141 -0.33 -9.20 25.91
CA LYS A 141 0.00 -8.29 27.03
C LYS A 141 -1.25 -7.63 27.60
N MET A 142 -2.15 -7.18 26.73
CA MET A 142 -3.42 -6.57 27.11
C MET A 142 -4.31 -7.57 27.87
N GLN A 143 -4.41 -8.82 27.39
CA GLN A 143 -5.10 -9.89 28.09
C GLN A 143 -4.49 -10.17 29.48
N LYS A 144 -3.15 -10.22 29.58
CA LYS A 144 -2.44 -10.44 30.84
C LYS A 144 -2.60 -9.29 31.84
N SER A 145 -2.71 -8.04 31.36
CA SER A 145 -2.93 -6.87 32.21
C SER A 145 -4.38 -6.68 32.66
N GLY A 146 -5.29 -7.56 32.22
CA GLY A 146 -6.72 -7.47 32.56
C GLY A 146 -7.47 -6.37 31.82
N LEU A 147 -6.83 -5.75 30.83
CA LEU A 147 -7.47 -4.75 29.97
C LEU A 147 -8.20 -5.47 28.82
N SER A 148 -9.45 -5.12 28.57
CA SER A 148 -10.16 -5.56 27.38
C SER A 148 -9.86 -4.64 26.18
N PRO A 149 -9.98 -5.11 24.93
CA PRO A 149 -9.86 -4.26 23.73
C PRO A 149 -10.75 -3.01 23.80
N GLU A 150 -11.94 -3.14 24.37
CA GLU A 150 -12.92 -2.07 24.53
C GLU A 150 -12.48 -1.03 25.56
N GLN A 151 -11.84 -1.47 26.64
CA GLN A 151 -11.27 -0.55 27.64
C GLN A 151 -10.10 0.24 27.05
N LEU A 152 -9.26 -0.38 26.21
CA LEU A 152 -8.18 0.31 25.52
C LEU A 152 -8.69 1.32 24.48
N GLU A 153 -9.72 0.97 23.70
CA GLU A 153 -10.38 1.91 22.78
C GLU A 153 -10.93 3.14 23.51
N ARG A 154 -11.48 2.97 24.72
CA ARG A 154 -11.95 4.09 25.56
C ARG A 154 -10.83 4.98 26.08
N LEU A 155 -9.61 4.45 26.22
CA LEU A 155 -8.43 5.22 26.64
C LEU A 155 -7.76 5.95 25.47
N ARG A 156 -8.09 5.59 24.23
CA ARG A 156 -7.56 6.29 23.04
C ARG A 156 -8.31 7.59 22.83
N SER A 157 -7.63 8.71 22.98
CA SER A 157 -8.14 10.01 22.55
C SER A 157 -8.20 10.05 21.02
N ARG A 158 -9.40 10.18 20.45
CA ARG A 158 -9.57 10.56 19.04
C ARG A 158 -9.71 12.07 18.97
N VAL A 159 -8.75 12.73 18.33
CA VAL A 159 -8.83 14.16 18.02
C VAL A 159 -9.34 14.29 16.59
N ASP A 160 -10.56 14.79 16.43
CA ASP A 160 -11.11 15.15 15.13
C ASP A 160 -10.72 16.60 14.85
N LEU A 161 -9.65 16.78 14.07
CA LEU A 161 -9.15 18.10 13.69
C LEU A 161 -9.85 18.57 12.43
N GLN A 162 -10.65 19.62 12.56
CA GLN A 162 -11.17 20.34 11.41
C GLN A 162 -10.05 21.23 10.82
N ALA A 163 -9.52 20.82 9.67
CA ALA A 163 -8.55 21.63 8.94
C ALA A 163 -9.28 22.72 8.13
N ILE A 164 -8.98 23.99 8.43
CA ILE A 164 -9.53 25.17 7.74
C ILE A 164 -8.37 25.84 7.01
N SER A 165 -8.47 26.00 5.68
CA SER A 165 -7.48 26.75 4.89
C SER A 165 -7.80 28.23 4.91
N LEU A 166 -6.78 29.07 5.05
CA LEU A 166 -6.88 30.53 4.92
C LEU A 166 -6.26 30.96 3.59
N ASP A 167 -6.88 31.92 2.90
CA ASP A 167 -6.30 32.56 1.71
C ASP A 167 -5.28 33.65 2.08
N GLU A 168 -4.64 34.26 1.07
CA GLU A 168 -3.63 35.32 1.25
C GLU A 168 -4.18 36.58 1.96
N THR A 169 -5.50 36.73 2.03
CA THR A 169 -6.18 37.84 2.72
C THR A 169 -6.67 37.47 4.12
N GLY A 170 -6.42 36.23 4.55
CA GLY A 170 -6.83 35.71 5.85
C GLY A 170 -8.30 35.28 5.90
N LYS A 171 -8.97 35.08 4.76
CA LYS A 171 -10.34 34.53 4.73
C LYS A 171 -10.31 33.01 4.67
N GLU A 172 -11.25 32.40 5.38
CA GLU A 172 -11.46 30.95 5.32
C GLU A 172 -11.87 30.54 3.91
N ALA A 173 -11.07 29.68 3.29
CA ALA A 173 -11.33 29.10 1.99
C ALA A 173 -11.75 27.64 2.15
N SER A 174 -12.72 27.19 1.35
CA SER A 174 -13.05 25.77 1.26
C SER A 174 -11.95 25.04 0.49
N SER A 175 -11.10 24.26 1.17
CA SER A 175 -10.11 23.40 0.51
C SER A 175 -10.79 22.14 -0.03
N ASN A 176 -11.33 22.22 -1.24
CA ASN A 176 -11.73 21.04 -2.01
C ASN A 176 -10.60 20.65 -2.96
N ALA A 177 -9.41 20.38 -2.41
CA ALA A 177 -8.19 20.07 -3.15
C ALA A 177 -8.41 18.98 -4.23
N MET A 178 -9.22 17.97 -3.94
CA MET A 178 -9.53 16.90 -4.91
C MET A 178 -10.33 17.42 -6.13
N ALA A 179 -11.27 18.34 -5.92
CA ALA A 179 -12.06 18.93 -7.01
C ALA A 179 -11.20 19.90 -7.84
N THR A 180 -10.39 20.75 -7.18
CA THR A 180 -9.47 21.66 -7.88
C THR A 180 -8.38 20.90 -8.64
N SER A 181 -7.82 19.84 -8.08
CA SER A 181 -6.89 18.97 -8.80
C SER A 181 -7.55 18.29 -9.99
N GLY A 182 -8.76 17.76 -9.85
CA GLY A 182 -9.49 17.15 -10.96
C GLY A 182 -9.76 18.12 -12.12
N ILE A 183 -10.16 19.36 -11.81
CA ILE A 183 -10.35 20.43 -12.80
C ILE A 183 -9.02 20.80 -13.45
N ALA A 184 -7.94 20.96 -12.67
CA ALA A 184 -6.62 21.29 -13.19
C ALA A 184 -6.09 20.21 -14.15
N TYR A 185 -6.26 18.92 -13.80
CA TYR A 185 -5.91 17.82 -14.70
C TYR A 185 -6.77 17.82 -15.97
N GLY A 186 -8.08 18.04 -15.85
CA GLY A 186 -8.98 18.17 -16.99
C GLY A 186 -8.56 19.30 -17.93
N LEU A 187 -8.22 20.47 -17.38
CA LEU A 187 -7.72 21.61 -18.16
C LEU A 187 -6.35 21.32 -18.78
N ALA A 188 -5.43 20.67 -18.06
CA ALA A 188 -4.12 20.29 -18.60
C ALA A 188 -4.24 19.31 -19.77
N ILE A 189 -5.17 18.35 -19.67
CA ILE A 189 -5.51 17.44 -20.75
C ILE A 189 -6.10 18.22 -21.94
N LEU A 190 -7.05 19.14 -21.68
CA LEU A 190 -7.65 19.98 -22.72
C LEU A 190 -6.63 20.87 -23.44
N ILE A 191 -5.65 21.43 -22.72
CA ILE A 191 -4.56 22.20 -23.33
C ILE A 191 -3.77 21.36 -24.34
N TYR A 192 -3.63 20.04 -24.11
CA TYR A 192 -2.96 19.14 -25.04
C TYR A 192 -3.79 18.84 -26.32
N PHE A 193 -5.10 19.12 -26.29
CA PHE A 193 -6.01 18.95 -27.43
C PHE A 193 -6.05 20.20 -28.35
N PHE A 194 -5.44 21.33 -27.99
CA PHE A 194 -5.43 22.60 -28.73
C PHE A 194 -4.02 23.09 -29.09
#